data_AF-A0A0C4EXM1-F1
#
_entry.id   AF-A0A0C4EXM1-F1
#
_cell.length_a   1.000
_cell.length_b   1.000
_cell.length_c   1.000
_cell.angle_alpha   90.00
_cell.angle_beta   90.00
_cell.angle_gamma   90.00
#
_symmetry.space_group_name_H-M   'P 1'
#
loop_
_entity.id
_entity.type
_entity.pdbx_description
1 polymer ?
#
loop_
_entity_poly.entity_id
_entity_poly.type
_entity_poly.pdbx_seq_one_letter_code
_entity_poly.pdbx_strand_id
1 'polypeptide(L)'
;MDIGDFIKRLEYAARLDGAQGSDIALQIIFFLEGESLIKEVQEMAERERHDWEKLKLKLVQRWGKMLPLLQYTRNDLDKLISTTMAKGIKTQKEFQDFSIQLENLVAYLVRCRHMVSAEEIRHSVLNCLSFPIRIAVNRELIRDNHMEMALDGSHILPPYNTILDYINRELRTMAILNDENIQKEIQTIQPPAQKAQPKDNAMDQLTKSLSSWNVKSSRLHLCRQVTFLINPPN
;
A
#
# COMPACT_ATOMS: atom_id res chain seq x y z
N MET A 1 -17.90 -18.73 26.93
CA MET A 1 -17.46 -17.31 26.85
C MET A 1 -16.08 -17.30 26.22
N ASP A 2 -15.73 -16.31 25.39
CA ASP A 2 -14.33 -16.17 24.92
C ASP A 2 -13.45 -15.70 26.08
N ILE A 3 -12.18 -16.13 26.15
CA ILE A 3 -11.28 -15.75 27.25
C ILE A 3 -11.03 -14.24 27.29
N GLY A 4 -11.03 -13.56 26.14
CA GLY A 4 -10.87 -12.12 26.05
C GLY A 4 -12.06 -11.38 26.65
N ASP A 5 -13.28 -11.85 26.39
CA ASP A 5 -14.50 -11.31 27.00
C ASP A 5 -14.56 -11.58 28.50
N PHE A 6 -14.10 -12.75 28.94
CA PHE A 6 -13.98 -13.09 30.36
C PHE A 6 -13.02 -12.16 31.10
N ILE A 7 -11.80 -11.97 30.57
CA ILE A 7 -10.79 -11.07 31.15
C ILE A 7 -11.32 -9.63 31.23
N LYS A 8 -11.93 -9.11 30.15
CA LYS A 8 -12.49 -7.75 30.14
C LYS A 8 -13.55 -7.55 31.23
N ARG A 9 -14.40 -8.55 31.47
CA ARG A 9 -15.43 -8.49 32.52
C ARG A 9 -14.82 -8.47 33.92
N LEU A 10 -13.80 -9.29 34.17
CA LEU A 10 -13.07 -9.29 35.45
C LEU A 10 -12.41 -7.94 35.73
N GLU A 11 -11.72 -7.38 34.74
CA GLU A 11 -11.06 -6.08 34.89
C GLU A 11 -12.05 -4.94 35.09
N TYR A 12 -13.19 -5.01 34.40
CA TYR A 12 -14.27 -4.05 34.60
C TYR A 12 -14.86 -4.13 36.01
N ALA A 13 -15.13 -5.35 36.51
CA ALA A 13 -15.62 -5.56 37.87
C ALA A 13 -14.61 -5.07 38.92
N ALA A 14 -13.34 -5.46 38.77
CA ALA A 14 -12.26 -5.02 39.65
C ALA A 14 -12.12 -3.49 39.67
N ARG A 15 -12.28 -2.83 38.52
CA ARG A 15 -12.26 -1.36 38.44
C ARG A 15 -13.45 -0.72 39.17
N LEU A 16 -14.64 -1.32 39.09
CA LEU A 16 -15.81 -0.83 39.83
C LEU A 16 -15.64 -1.01 41.34
N ASP A 17 -15.00 -2.10 41.75
CA ASP A 17 -14.77 -2.45 43.16
C ASP A 17 -13.49 -1.80 43.74
N GLY A 18 -12.72 -1.09 42.93
CA GLY A 18 -11.44 -0.48 43.34
C GLY A 18 -10.34 -1.51 43.65
N ALA A 19 -10.46 -2.73 43.14
CA ALA A 19 -9.54 -3.83 43.36
C ALA A 19 -8.28 -3.71 42.46
N GLN A 20 -7.14 -4.17 42.98
CA GLN A 20 -5.89 -4.22 42.23
C GLN A 20 -5.77 -5.53 41.45
N GLY A 21 -4.84 -5.58 40.49
CA GLY A 21 -4.58 -6.79 39.71
C GLY A 21 -4.26 -8.01 40.59
N SER A 22 -3.52 -7.85 41.68
CA SER A 22 -3.26 -8.92 42.65
C SER A 22 -4.54 -9.52 43.22
N ASP A 23 -5.55 -8.70 43.49
CA ASP A 23 -6.84 -9.15 44.02
C ASP A 23 -7.60 -9.97 42.98
N ILE A 24 -7.55 -9.55 41.70
CA ILE A 24 -8.10 -10.32 40.58
C ILE A 24 -7.44 -11.69 40.51
N ALA A 25 -6.11 -11.75 40.59
CA ALA A 25 -5.35 -13.00 40.49
C ALA A 25 -5.64 -13.96 41.65
N LEU A 26 -5.95 -13.45 42.84
CA LEU A 26 -6.37 -14.25 43.99
C LEU A 26 -7.81 -14.75 43.87
N GLN A 27 -8.70 -13.92 43.32
CA GLN A 27 -10.14 -14.20 43.30
C GLN A 27 -10.62 -14.92 42.05
N ILE A 28 -9.81 -15.01 41.00
CA ILE A 28 -10.21 -15.56 39.70
C ILE A 28 -10.83 -16.96 39.80
N ILE A 29 -10.37 -17.79 40.74
CA ILE A 29 -10.87 -19.15 40.96
C ILE A 29 -12.35 -19.20 41.35
N PHE A 30 -12.89 -18.14 41.98
CA PHE A 30 -14.30 -18.06 42.38
C PHE A 30 -15.25 -17.82 41.20
N PHE A 31 -14.72 -17.36 40.07
CA PHE A 31 -15.50 -17.08 38.86
C PHE A 31 -15.48 -18.24 37.85
N LEU A 32 -14.80 -19.35 38.20
CA LEU A 32 -14.63 -20.51 37.33
C LEU A 32 -15.50 -21.67 37.80
N GLU A 33 -15.95 -22.46 36.84
CA GLU A 33 -16.70 -23.69 37.08
C GLU A 33 -15.89 -24.90 36.62
N GLY A 34 -15.84 -25.94 37.45
CA GLY A 34 -15.11 -27.18 37.18
C GLY A 34 -13.81 -27.30 37.99
N GLU A 35 -13.70 -28.36 38.78
CA GLU A 35 -12.59 -28.59 39.71
C GLU A 35 -11.22 -28.66 39.01
N SER A 36 -11.16 -29.29 37.83
CA SER A 36 -9.93 -29.38 37.03
C SER A 36 -9.45 -28.01 36.55
N LEU A 37 -10.38 -27.17 36.07
CA LEU A 37 -10.08 -25.82 35.60
C LEU A 37 -9.66 -24.91 36.75
N ILE A 38 -10.36 -24.97 37.88
CA ILE A 38 -10.03 -24.21 39.08
C ILE A 38 -8.60 -24.55 39.54
N LYS A 39 -8.28 -25.84 39.65
CA LYS A 39 -6.94 -26.28 40.06
C LYS A 39 -5.87 -25.81 39.08
N GLU A 40 -6.12 -25.95 37.77
CA GLU A 40 -5.17 -25.53 36.74
C GLU A 40 -4.90 -24.02 36.80
N VAL A 41 -5.95 -23.20 36.94
CA VAL A 41 -5.80 -21.74 37.04
C VAL A 41 -5.15 -21.32 38.35
N GLN A 42 -5.47 -21.98 39.46
CA GLN A 42 -4.82 -21.73 40.76
C GLN A 42 -3.32 -22.00 40.68
N GLU A 43 -2.91 -23.14 40.15
CA GLU A 43 -1.49 -23.47 39.98
C GLU A 43 -0.76 -22.48 39.07
N MET A 44 -1.45 -21.90 38.08
CA MET A 44 -0.89 -20.82 37.25
C MET A 44 -0.75 -19.51 38.00
N ALA A 45 -1.77 -19.12 38.78
CA ALA A 45 -1.74 -17.90 39.60
C ALA A 45 -0.60 -17.94 40.63
N GLU A 46 -0.43 -19.08 41.31
CA GLU A 46 0.64 -19.29 42.29
C GLU A 46 2.03 -19.20 41.65
N ARG A 47 2.23 -19.84 40.48
CA ARG A 47 3.50 -19.79 39.73
C ARG A 47 3.89 -18.38 39.32
N GLU A 48 2.92 -17.58 38.91
CA GLU A 48 3.13 -16.19 38.49
C GLU A 48 3.12 -15.20 39.68
N ARG A 49 3.11 -15.70 40.92
CA ARG A 49 3.09 -14.89 42.16
C ARG A 49 1.91 -13.91 42.23
N HIS A 50 0.75 -14.33 41.71
CA HIS A 50 -0.46 -13.51 41.66
C HIS A 50 -0.29 -12.20 40.86
N ASP A 51 0.66 -12.17 39.92
CA ASP A 51 0.80 -11.09 38.95
C ASP A 51 -0.28 -11.23 37.87
N TRP A 52 -1.28 -10.34 37.89
CA TRP A 52 -2.40 -10.38 36.95
C TRP A 52 -1.97 -10.29 35.49
N GLU A 53 -0.96 -9.48 35.18
CA GLU A 53 -0.53 -9.31 33.79
C GLU A 53 0.08 -10.60 33.24
N LYS A 54 0.86 -11.30 34.06
CA LYS A 54 1.43 -12.60 33.70
C LYS A 54 0.37 -13.70 33.65
N LEU A 55 -0.54 -13.73 34.62
CA LEU A 55 -1.62 -14.70 34.65
C LEU A 55 -2.55 -14.53 33.44
N LYS A 56 -2.92 -13.30 33.09
CA LYS A 56 -3.70 -12.96 31.88
C LYS A 56 -3.05 -13.51 30.61
N LEU A 57 -1.74 -13.41 30.50
CA LEU A 57 -0.99 -13.98 29.38
C LEU A 57 -1.15 -15.50 29.32
N LYS A 58 -1.01 -16.20 30.45
CA LYS A 58 -1.17 -17.66 30.55
C LYS A 58 -2.59 -18.12 30.23
N LEU A 59 -3.60 -17.43 30.76
CA LEU A 59 -5.02 -17.70 30.49
C LEU A 59 -5.30 -17.62 28.97
N VAL A 60 -4.78 -16.60 28.32
CA VAL A 60 -4.97 -16.42 26.88
C VAL A 60 -4.16 -17.43 26.07
N GLN A 61 -2.94 -17.77 26.49
CA GLN A 61 -2.15 -18.82 25.86
C GLN A 61 -2.86 -20.18 25.89
N ARG A 62 -3.59 -20.47 26.98
CA ARG A 62 -4.25 -21.75 27.19
C ARG A 62 -5.66 -21.82 26.59
N TRP A 63 -6.44 -20.74 26.68
CA TRP A 63 -7.87 -20.71 26.30
C TRP A 63 -8.24 -19.60 25.30
N GLY A 64 -7.28 -18.88 24.74
CA GLY A 64 -7.48 -17.91 23.66
C GLY A 64 -8.05 -18.54 22.40
N LYS A 65 -9.09 -17.93 21.82
CA LYS A 65 -9.39 -18.19 20.41
C LYS A 65 -8.19 -17.76 19.58
N MET A 66 -7.75 -18.68 18.72
CA MET A 66 -6.53 -18.64 17.93
C MET A 66 -6.23 -17.24 17.33
N LEU A 67 -5.25 -16.55 17.91
CA LEU A 67 -4.12 -16.02 17.12
C LEU A 67 -3.07 -17.14 17.06
N PRO A 68 -2.20 -17.21 16.04
CA PRO A 68 -1.43 -18.42 15.76
C PRO A 68 -0.75 -18.91 17.04
N LEU A 69 -0.92 -20.20 17.36
CA LEU A 69 -0.25 -20.91 18.47
C LEU A 69 1.29 -20.82 18.40
N LEU A 70 1.82 -20.18 17.36
CA LEU A 70 3.22 -19.87 17.18
C LEU A 70 3.58 -18.70 18.10
N GLN A 71 4.37 -18.97 19.12
CA GLN A 71 5.06 -17.92 19.86
C GLN A 71 5.92 -17.15 18.88
N TYR A 72 5.49 -15.94 18.51
CA TYR A 72 6.28 -15.08 17.64
C TYR A 72 7.29 -14.30 18.47
N THR A 73 8.53 -14.31 17.99
CA THR A 73 9.63 -13.57 18.58
C THR A 73 9.90 -12.28 17.77
N ARG A 74 10.65 -11.35 18.35
CA ARG A 74 11.21 -10.21 17.60
C ARG A 74 12.01 -10.68 16.38
N ASN A 75 12.73 -11.79 16.51
CA ASN A 75 13.46 -12.38 15.40
C ASN A 75 12.55 -12.84 14.25
N ASP A 76 11.34 -13.32 14.54
CA ASP A 76 10.39 -13.71 13.49
C ASP A 76 9.89 -12.50 12.71
N LEU A 77 9.66 -11.38 13.40
CA LEU A 77 9.33 -10.09 12.77
C LEU A 77 10.49 -9.60 11.90
N ASP A 78 11.71 -9.56 12.45
CA ASP A 78 12.90 -9.10 11.72
C ASP A 78 13.21 -9.99 10.52
N LYS A 79 13.01 -11.31 10.64
CA LYS A 79 13.15 -12.27 9.55
C LYS A 79 12.10 -12.06 8.48
N LEU A 80 10.83 -11.83 8.85
CA LEU A 80 9.76 -11.54 7.90
C LEU A 80 10.06 -10.26 7.11
N ILE A 81 10.44 -9.20 7.81
CA ILE A 81 10.79 -7.91 7.20
C ILE A 81 12.00 -8.09 6.29
N SER A 82 13.10 -8.68 6.77
CA SER A 82 14.34 -8.86 5.98
C SER A 82 14.12 -9.70 4.72
N THR A 83 13.37 -10.80 4.84
CA THR A 83 13.04 -11.67 3.71
C THR A 83 12.20 -10.93 2.68
N THR A 84 11.21 -10.17 3.15
CA THR A 84 10.31 -9.39 2.28
C THR A 84 11.06 -8.23 1.62
N MET A 85 11.94 -7.52 2.34
CA MET A 85 12.80 -6.46 1.79
C MET A 85 13.71 -6.99 0.67
N ALA A 86 14.30 -8.18 0.85
CA ALA A 86 15.13 -8.80 -0.18
C ALA A 86 14.33 -9.19 -1.43
N LYS A 87 13.10 -9.70 -1.25
CA LYS A 87 12.20 -10.06 -2.36
C LYS A 87 11.65 -8.82 -3.09
N GLY A 88 11.26 -7.80 -2.33
CA GLY A 88 10.55 -6.61 -2.77
C GLY A 88 9.10 -6.92 -3.19
N ILE A 89 8.13 -6.32 -2.52
CA ILE A 89 6.70 -6.47 -2.86
C ILE A 89 6.40 -5.73 -4.18
N LYS A 90 5.74 -6.43 -5.11
CA LYS A 90 5.41 -5.89 -6.44
C LYS A 90 3.93 -5.92 -6.76
N THR A 91 3.17 -6.79 -6.11
CA THR A 91 1.75 -7.01 -6.43
C THR A 91 0.86 -6.77 -5.22
N GLN A 92 -0.41 -6.44 -5.49
CA GLN A 92 -1.43 -6.28 -4.45
C GLN A 92 -1.59 -7.55 -3.60
N LYS A 93 -1.54 -8.74 -4.24
CA LYS A 93 -1.68 -10.02 -3.53
C LYS A 93 -0.51 -10.27 -2.57
N GLU A 94 0.72 -10.05 -3.02
CA GLU A 94 1.89 -10.18 -2.15
C GLU A 94 1.83 -9.24 -0.95
N PHE A 95 1.32 -8.02 -1.15
CA PHE A 95 1.14 -7.07 -0.07
C PHE A 95 0.06 -7.50 0.93
N GLN A 96 -1.05 -8.06 0.45
CA GLN A 96 -2.10 -8.60 1.32
C GLN A 96 -1.60 -9.76 2.17
N ASP A 97 -0.93 -10.74 1.55
CA ASP A 97 -0.37 -11.90 2.25
C ASP A 97 0.65 -11.45 3.32
N PHE A 98 1.53 -10.51 2.95
CA PHE A 98 2.49 -9.89 3.88
C PHE A 98 1.79 -9.15 5.02
N SER A 99 0.77 -8.33 4.73
CA SER A 99 0.07 -7.52 5.74
C SER A 99 -0.64 -8.41 6.76
N ILE A 100 -1.31 -9.48 6.32
CA ILE A 100 -1.95 -10.44 7.23
C ILE A 100 -0.91 -11.07 8.17
N GLN A 101 0.23 -11.51 7.64
CA GLN A 101 1.29 -12.09 8.48
C GLN A 101 1.88 -11.07 9.45
N LEU A 102 2.17 -9.86 8.96
CA LEU A 102 2.75 -8.77 9.74
C LEU A 102 1.81 -8.31 10.86
N GLU A 103 0.53 -8.11 10.57
CA GLU A 103 -0.48 -7.70 11.55
C GLU A 103 -0.62 -8.71 12.68
N ASN A 104 -0.64 -10.01 12.36
CA ASN A 104 -0.66 -11.07 13.37
C ASN A 104 0.58 -11.04 14.28
N LEU A 105 1.77 -10.83 13.68
CA LEU A 105 3.04 -10.71 14.39
C LEU A 105 3.07 -9.49 15.31
N VAL A 106 2.73 -8.31 14.78
CA VAL A 106 2.71 -7.04 15.52
C VAL A 106 1.67 -7.09 16.64
N ALA A 107 0.47 -7.59 16.36
CA ALA A 107 -0.57 -7.74 17.38
C ALA A 107 -0.12 -8.63 18.53
N TYR A 108 0.57 -9.74 18.23
CA TYR A 108 1.15 -10.61 19.26
C TYR A 108 2.25 -9.90 20.07
N LEU A 109 3.21 -9.25 19.40
CA LEU A 109 4.35 -8.62 20.07
C LEU A 109 3.95 -7.44 20.95
N VAL A 110 2.98 -6.63 20.49
CA VAL A 110 2.41 -5.52 21.29
C VAL A 110 1.68 -6.06 22.51
N ARG A 111 0.88 -7.13 22.35
CA ARG A 111 0.18 -7.77 23.45
C ARG A 111 1.13 -8.30 24.53
N CYS A 112 2.25 -8.90 24.12
CA CYS A 112 3.27 -9.42 25.01
C CYS A 112 4.24 -8.34 25.55
N ARG A 113 4.02 -7.05 25.23
CA ARG A 113 4.90 -5.92 25.58
C ARG A 113 6.35 -6.07 25.07
N HIS A 114 6.56 -6.87 24.02
CA HIS A 114 7.84 -6.99 23.31
C HIS A 114 7.99 -5.91 22.21
N MET A 115 6.96 -5.11 22.01
CA MET A 115 6.88 -3.99 21.08
C MET A 115 5.94 -2.94 21.68
N VAL A 116 6.31 -1.65 21.59
CA VAL A 116 5.52 -0.56 22.17
C VAL A 116 4.36 -0.22 21.24
N SER A 117 4.62 -0.14 19.95
CA SER A 117 3.61 0.19 18.93
C SER A 117 4.05 -0.20 17.53
N ALA A 118 3.07 -0.42 16.63
CA ALA A 118 3.26 -0.57 15.18
C ALA A 118 4.06 0.59 14.55
N GLU A 119 4.10 1.76 15.20
CA GLU A 119 4.86 2.93 14.75
C GLU A 119 6.38 2.67 14.62
N GLU A 120 6.92 1.68 15.35
CA GLU A 120 8.34 1.30 15.28
C GLU A 120 8.76 0.71 13.93
N ILE A 121 7.82 0.10 13.19
CA ILE A 121 8.13 -0.63 11.94
C ILE A 121 7.78 0.14 10.66
N ARG A 122 7.36 1.41 10.76
CA ARG A 122 6.90 2.20 9.60
C ARG A 122 7.93 2.26 8.46
N HIS A 123 9.18 2.58 8.79
CA HIS A 123 10.26 2.63 7.82
C HIS A 123 10.54 1.26 7.20
N SER A 124 10.51 0.22 8.04
CA SER A 124 10.73 -1.16 7.61
C SER A 124 9.67 -1.62 6.61
N VAL A 125 8.39 -1.30 6.85
CA VAL A 125 7.29 -1.64 5.94
C VAL A 125 7.41 -0.93 4.60
N LEU A 126 7.77 0.36 4.58
CA LEU A 126 8.04 1.05 3.31
C LEU A 126 9.21 0.44 2.55
N ASN A 127 10.24 -0.04 3.26
CA ASN A 127 11.40 -0.68 2.65
C ASN A 127 11.14 -2.10 2.15
N CYS A 128 10.05 -2.75 2.58
CA CYS A 128 9.59 -4.03 2.01
C CYS A 128 9.06 -3.90 0.58
N LEU A 129 8.70 -2.69 0.15
CA LEU A 129 8.20 -2.44 -1.19
C LEU A 129 9.34 -2.46 -2.20
N SER A 130 9.06 -2.92 -3.42
CA SER A 130 10.01 -2.74 -4.52
C SER A 130 10.29 -1.25 -4.78
N PHE A 131 11.50 -0.96 -5.26
CA PHE A 131 11.97 0.41 -5.46
C PHE A 131 10.99 1.31 -6.24
N PRO A 132 10.38 0.88 -7.36
CA PRO A 132 9.44 1.71 -8.11
C PRO A 132 8.19 2.08 -7.30
N ILE A 133 7.60 1.11 -6.60
CA ILE A 133 6.39 1.31 -5.78
C ILE A 133 6.71 2.21 -4.60
N ARG A 134 7.86 2.01 -3.93
CA ARG A 134 8.26 2.85 -2.80
C ARG A 134 8.39 4.32 -3.19
N ILE A 135 8.97 4.60 -4.37
CA ILE A 135 9.08 5.98 -4.88
C ILE A 135 7.71 6.55 -5.19
N ALA A 136 6.82 5.79 -5.81
CA ALA A 136 5.46 6.25 -6.12
C ALA A 136 4.69 6.59 -4.84
N VAL A 137 4.68 5.69 -3.85
CA VAL A 137 4.05 5.92 -2.54
C VAL A 137 4.63 7.16 -1.85
N ASN A 138 5.95 7.32 -1.80
CA ASN A 138 6.56 8.49 -1.19
C ASN A 138 6.20 9.79 -1.93
N ARG A 139 6.10 9.78 -3.26
CA ARG A 139 5.66 10.95 -4.04
C ARG A 139 4.23 11.34 -3.72
N GLU A 140 3.33 10.37 -3.62
CA GLU A 140 1.92 10.61 -3.26
C GLU A 140 1.82 11.17 -1.83
N LEU A 141 2.60 10.63 -0.88
CA LEU A 141 2.65 11.12 0.50
C LEU A 141 3.17 12.57 0.60
N ILE A 142 4.20 12.93 -0.17
CA ILE A 142 4.71 14.31 -0.24
C ILE A 142 3.66 15.24 -0.85
N ARG A 143 3.05 14.81 -1.96
CA ARG A 143 2.04 15.61 -2.67
C ARG A 143 0.86 15.96 -1.77
N ASP A 144 0.43 14.98 -0.96
CA ASP A 144 -0.73 15.13 -0.08
C ASP A 144 -0.32 15.73 1.31
N ASN A 145 0.90 16.28 1.42
CA ASN A 145 1.47 16.96 2.61
C ASN A 145 1.51 16.11 3.89
N HIS A 146 1.64 14.78 3.76
CA HIS A 146 1.72 13.87 4.91
C HIS A 146 3.15 13.70 5.46
N MET A 147 4.17 14.22 4.78
CA MET A 147 5.55 14.23 5.28
C MET A 147 5.85 15.57 5.95
N GLU A 148 5.71 15.61 7.28
CA GLU A 148 6.10 16.77 8.06
C GLU A 148 7.63 16.92 8.06
N MET A 149 8.13 18.15 8.06
CA MET A 149 9.56 18.40 8.27
C MET A 149 9.83 18.53 9.75
N ALA A 150 10.74 17.72 10.27
CA ALA A 150 11.30 17.89 11.58
C ALA A 150 12.21 19.12 11.63
N LEU A 151 12.49 19.58 12.86
CA LEU A 151 13.35 20.74 13.13
C LEU A 151 14.80 20.56 12.64
N ASP A 152 15.24 19.33 12.44
CA ASP A 152 16.55 18.96 11.89
C ASP A 152 16.58 18.88 10.35
N GLY A 153 15.45 19.16 9.69
CA GLY A 153 15.30 19.05 8.24
C GLY A 153 15.04 17.63 7.73
N SER A 154 14.89 16.63 8.62
CA SER A 154 14.46 15.29 8.23
C SER A 154 12.94 15.24 8.00
N HIS A 155 12.48 14.31 7.18
CA HIS A 155 11.05 14.09 6.95
C HIS A 155 10.51 13.07 7.95
N ILE A 156 9.51 13.47 8.72
CA ILE A 156 8.78 12.60 9.63
C ILE A 156 7.77 11.81 8.81
N LEU A 157 7.85 10.49 8.94
CA LEU A 157 6.91 9.60 8.29
C LEU A 157 5.51 9.75 8.92
N PRO A 158 4.42 9.64 8.14
CA PRO A 158 3.06 9.65 8.69
C PRO A 158 2.77 8.42 9.58
N PRO A 159 1.61 8.38 10.28
CA PRO A 159 1.21 7.23 11.08
C PRO A 159 1.17 5.92 10.29
N TYR A 160 1.37 4.80 10.97
CA TYR A 160 1.46 3.47 10.36
C TYR A 160 0.27 3.15 9.43
N ASN A 161 -0.95 3.41 9.88
CA ASN A 161 -2.16 3.11 9.09
C ASN A 161 -2.24 3.93 7.81
N THR A 162 -1.86 5.22 7.86
CA THR A 162 -1.82 6.08 6.68
C THR A 162 -0.86 5.53 5.63
N ILE A 163 0.31 5.03 6.05
CA ILE A 163 1.27 4.39 5.13
C ILE A 163 0.62 3.19 4.42
N LEU A 164 -0.05 2.30 5.16
CA LEU A 164 -0.71 1.13 4.58
C LEU A 164 -1.79 1.51 3.56
N ASP A 165 -2.56 2.57 3.82
CA ASP A 165 -3.60 3.06 2.90
C ASP A 165 -3.00 3.52 1.57
N TYR A 166 -1.92 4.31 1.62
CA TYR A 166 -1.24 4.78 0.41
C TYR A 166 -0.59 3.65 -0.38
N ILE A 167 -0.01 2.66 0.31
CA ILE A 167 0.54 1.47 -0.36
C ILE A 167 -0.57 0.69 -1.07
N ASN A 168 -1.69 0.45 -0.39
CA ASN A 168 -2.83 -0.24 -0.97
C ASN A 168 -3.41 0.53 -2.16
N ARG A 169 -3.50 1.85 -2.08
CA ARG A 169 -3.97 2.70 -3.18
C ARG A 169 -3.06 2.59 -4.40
N GLU A 170 -1.75 2.67 -4.20
CA GLU A 170 -0.77 2.59 -5.29
C GLU A 170 -0.79 1.20 -5.95
N LEU A 171 -0.75 0.13 -5.16
CA LEU A 171 -0.78 -1.24 -5.67
C LEU A 171 -2.10 -1.60 -6.36
N ARG A 172 -3.24 -1.08 -5.87
CA ARG A 172 -4.53 -1.19 -6.58
C ARG A 172 -4.50 -0.45 -7.91
N THR A 173 -3.94 0.75 -7.95
CA THR A 173 -3.81 1.53 -9.19
C THR A 173 -2.95 0.79 -10.21
N MET A 174 -1.81 0.23 -9.79
CA MET A 174 -0.97 -0.60 -10.65
C MET A 174 -1.69 -1.87 -11.13
N ALA A 175 -2.47 -2.52 -10.26
CA ALA A 175 -3.24 -3.71 -10.64
C ALA A 175 -4.28 -3.38 -11.74
N ILE A 176 -4.98 -2.24 -11.63
CA ILE A 176 -5.94 -1.76 -12.62
C ILE A 176 -5.25 -1.41 -13.95
N LEU A 177 -4.11 -0.72 -13.91
CA LEU A 177 -3.37 -0.32 -15.12
C LEU A 177 -2.73 -1.51 -15.85
N ASN A 178 -2.41 -2.59 -15.13
CA ASN A 178 -1.87 -3.83 -15.68
C ASN A 178 -2.96 -4.82 -16.13
N ASP A 179 -4.24 -4.53 -15.87
CA ASP A 179 -5.34 -5.34 -16.37
C ASP A 179 -5.45 -5.13 -17.89
N GLU A 180 -5.24 -6.20 -18.67
CA GLU A 180 -5.20 -6.17 -20.14
C GLU A 180 -6.49 -5.61 -20.76
N ASN A 181 -7.60 -5.62 -20.02
CA ASN A 181 -8.88 -5.08 -20.46
C ASN A 181 -8.86 -3.54 -20.57
N ILE A 182 -8.14 -2.85 -19.69
CA ILE A 182 -7.98 -1.38 -19.75
C ILE A 182 -6.89 -0.99 -20.73
N GLN A 183 -5.87 -1.84 -20.95
CA GLN A 183 -4.92 -1.58 -22.04
C GLN A 183 -5.60 -1.61 -23.42
N LYS A 184 -6.62 -2.45 -23.60
CA LYS A 184 -7.46 -2.45 -24.82
C LYS A 184 -8.32 -1.19 -24.93
N GLU A 185 -8.90 -0.70 -23.84
CA GLU A 185 -9.65 0.57 -23.82
C GLU A 185 -8.76 1.81 -24.02
N ILE A 186 -7.56 1.85 -23.43
CA ILE A 186 -6.59 2.95 -23.63
C ILE A 186 -6.05 2.92 -25.07
N GLN A 187 -5.85 1.74 -25.67
CA GLN A 187 -5.53 1.63 -27.11
C GLN A 187 -6.69 2.04 -28.01
N THR A 188 -7.94 2.04 -27.53
CA THR A 188 -9.10 2.55 -28.29
C THR A 188 -9.32 4.06 -28.13
N ILE A 189 -8.73 4.70 -27.10
CA ILE A 189 -8.82 6.16 -26.88
C ILE A 189 -7.58 6.90 -27.45
N GLN A 190 -6.51 6.19 -27.85
CA GLN A 190 -5.53 6.77 -28.76
C GLN A 190 -6.18 6.99 -30.14
N PRO A 191 -6.01 8.16 -30.79
CA PRO A 191 -6.21 8.23 -32.23
C PRO A 191 -5.33 7.16 -32.86
N PRO A 192 -5.83 6.37 -33.81
CA PRO A 192 -5.07 5.24 -34.32
C PRO A 192 -3.70 5.72 -34.81
N ALA A 193 -2.64 5.15 -34.23
CA ALA A 193 -1.35 5.13 -34.89
C ALA A 193 -1.61 4.64 -36.32
N GLN A 194 -1.25 5.48 -37.29
CA GLN A 194 -1.45 5.25 -38.72
C GLN A 194 -0.94 3.86 -39.09
N LYS A 195 -1.83 2.87 -39.11
CA LYS A 195 -1.66 1.73 -40.01
C LYS A 195 -1.62 2.34 -41.39
N ALA A 196 -0.53 2.13 -42.12
CA ALA A 196 -0.41 2.52 -43.51
C ALA A 196 -1.64 2.03 -44.28
N GLN A 197 -2.60 2.93 -44.50
CA GLN A 197 -3.68 2.74 -45.45
C GLN A 197 -3.14 3.08 -46.85
N PRO A 198 -3.69 2.46 -47.90
CA PRO A 198 -3.25 2.70 -49.27
C PRO A 198 -3.38 4.20 -49.55
N LYS A 199 -2.31 4.81 -50.07
CA LYS A 199 -2.32 6.22 -50.47
C LYS A 199 -3.48 6.46 -51.42
N ASP A 200 -4.54 7.08 -50.92
CA ASP A 200 -5.62 7.57 -51.77
C ASP A 200 -5.03 8.61 -52.72
N ASN A 201 -5.02 8.21 -53.99
CA ASN A 201 -4.54 8.90 -55.18
C ASN A 201 -5.27 10.25 -55.44
N ALA A 202 -6.07 10.75 -54.50
CA ALA A 202 -6.84 11.98 -54.60
C ALA A 202 -6.01 13.22 -54.22
N MET A 203 -5.12 13.11 -53.24
CA MET A 203 -4.27 14.23 -52.80
C MET A 203 -3.15 14.52 -53.82
N ASP A 204 -2.59 13.46 -54.44
CA ASP A 204 -1.62 13.61 -55.53
C ASP A 204 -2.27 14.17 -56.81
N GLN A 205 -3.56 13.86 -57.07
CA GLN A 205 -4.31 14.47 -58.18
C GLN A 205 -4.61 15.96 -57.92
N LEU A 206 -4.97 16.34 -56.69
CA LEU A 206 -5.16 17.75 -56.34
C LEU A 206 -3.84 18.53 -56.42
N THR A 207 -2.73 17.94 -55.96
CA THR A 207 -1.41 18.58 -56.01
C THR A 207 -0.88 18.68 -57.45
N LYS A 208 -1.13 17.68 -58.31
CA LYS A 208 -0.89 17.76 -59.76
C LYS A 208 -1.78 18.79 -60.46
N SER A 209 -3.05 18.88 -60.09
CA SER A 209 -3.96 19.91 -60.62
C SER A 209 -3.49 21.31 -60.25
N LEU A 210 -3.10 21.55 -58.99
CA LEU A 210 -2.58 22.85 -58.54
C LEU A 210 -1.28 23.23 -59.24
N SER A 211 -0.35 22.28 -59.38
CA SER A 211 0.92 22.53 -60.08
C SER A 211 0.74 22.70 -61.60
N SER A 212 -0.24 22.04 -62.21
CA SER A 212 -0.64 22.30 -63.60
C SER A 212 -1.29 23.68 -63.79
N TRP A 213 -2.04 24.17 -62.80
CA TRP A 213 -2.67 25.50 -62.81
C TRP A 213 -1.63 26.61 -62.62
N ASN A 214 -0.65 26.41 -61.74
CA ASN A 214 0.43 27.37 -61.50
C ASN A 214 1.36 27.52 -62.72
N VAL A 215 1.57 26.44 -63.48
CA VAL A 215 2.30 26.47 -64.77
C VAL A 215 1.47 27.15 -65.87
N LYS A 216 0.13 27.07 -65.84
CA LYS A 216 -0.75 27.77 -66.79
C LYS A 216 -0.86 29.27 -66.50
N SER A 217 -0.94 29.67 -65.22
CA SER A 217 -0.87 31.08 -64.81
C SER A 217 0.50 31.71 -65.08
N SER A 218 1.60 30.97 -64.86
CA SER A 218 2.95 31.46 -65.19
C SER A 218 3.19 31.60 -66.70
N ARG A 219 2.49 30.82 -67.54
CA ARG A 219 2.53 30.95 -69.01
C ARG A 219 1.64 32.07 -69.56
N LEU A 220 0.70 32.61 -68.77
CA LEU A 220 -0.15 33.74 -69.16
C LEU A 220 0.44 35.10 -68.77
N HIS A 221 1.42 35.15 -67.86
CA HIS A 221 2.17 36.39 -67.57
C HIS A 221 3.40 36.62 -68.46
N LEU A 222 3.91 35.60 -69.15
CA LEU A 222 5.01 35.78 -70.12
C LEU A 222 4.56 36.16 -71.55
N CYS A 223 3.25 36.19 -71.85
CA CYS A 223 2.73 36.65 -73.16
C CYS A 223 2.17 38.08 -73.14
N ARG A 224 2.39 38.87 -72.07
CA ARG A 224 1.95 40.27 -72.00
C ARG A 224 3.09 41.29 -71.83
N GLN A 225 4.34 40.85 -72.06
CA GLN A 225 5.51 41.72 -71.99
C GLN A 225 6.54 41.41 -73.10
N VAL A 226 6.06 41.28 -74.34
CA VAL A 226 6.89 41.39 -75.55
C VAL A 226 6.13 42.23 -76.57
N THR A 227 6.12 43.55 -76.42
CA THR A 227 5.73 44.48 -77.52
C THR A 227 6.49 45.80 -77.51
N PHE A 228 7.51 46.02 -76.68
CA PHE A 228 8.33 47.22 -76.85
C PHE A 228 9.80 46.89 -76.62
N LEU A 229 10.54 46.90 -77.73
CA LEU A 229 11.84 47.56 -77.93
C LEU A 229 12.71 46.80 -78.93
N ILE A 230 12.43 46.91 -80.23
CA ILE A 230 13.47 46.80 -81.28
C ILE A 230 13.11 47.73 -82.45
N ASN A 231 13.60 48.98 -82.43
CA ASN A 231 14.54 49.47 -83.45
C ASN A 231 15.02 50.91 -83.16
N PRO A 232 16.34 51.17 -83.16
CA PRO A 232 16.97 52.49 -83.14
C PRO A 232 17.47 52.88 -84.57
N PRO A 233 18.37 53.87 -84.75
CA PRO A 233 18.10 55.30 -84.85
C PRO A 233 18.50 55.90 -86.21
N ASN A 234 17.86 57.01 -86.60
CA ASN A 234 18.45 58.21 -87.23
C ASN A 234 17.36 59.26 -87.46
#